data_AF-A0A9E1QXU5-F1
#
_entry.id   AF-A0A9E1QXU5-F1
#
_cell.length_a   1.000
_cell.length_b   1.000
_cell.length_c   1.000
_cell.angle_alpha   90.00
_cell.angle_beta   90.00
_cell.angle_gamma   90.00
#
_symmetry.space_group_name_H-M   'P 1'
#
loop_
_entity.id
_entity.type
_entity.pdbx_description
1 polymer ?
#
loop_
_entity_poly.entity_id
_entity_poly.type
_entity_poly.pdbx_seq_one_letter_code
_entity_poly.pdbx_strand_id
1 'polypeptide(L)'
;KDEIYYTPLYYVMTHFSKYIRPGAEIIDVENNDDNLMVTAALNPDNSIAVVLFNEGNDNKSFNLKLNNFSETISISPQAIQTIIINQ
;
A
#
# COMPACT_ATOMS: atom_id res chain seq x y z
N LYS A 1 -17.88 -16.00 -26.84
CA LYS A 1 -17.48 -14.66 -26.35
C LYS A 1 -16.67 -14.94 -25.12
N ASP A 2 -15.39 -14.62 -25.11
CA ASP A 2 -14.53 -14.96 -23.97
C ASP A 2 -14.78 -13.94 -22.87
N GLU A 3 -15.24 -14.41 -21.71
CA GLU A 3 -15.54 -13.59 -20.55
C GLU A 3 -14.49 -13.84 -19.47
N ILE A 4 -13.92 -12.77 -18.92
CA ILE A 4 -12.93 -12.81 -17.86
C ILE A 4 -13.62 -12.40 -16.56
N TYR A 5 -13.52 -13.25 -15.54
CA TYR A 5 -14.01 -12.98 -14.20
C TYR A 5 -12.84 -12.73 -13.25
N TYR A 6 -12.81 -11.54 -12.65
CA TYR A 6 -11.78 -11.18 -11.67
C TYR A 6 -12.27 -11.52 -10.26
N THR A 7 -11.47 -12.31 -9.54
CA THR A 7 -11.68 -12.56 -8.12
C THR A 7 -11.03 -11.46 -7.28
N PRO A 8 -11.41 -11.28 -6.00
CA PRO A 8 -10.73 -10.33 -5.11
C PRO A 8 -9.21 -10.49 -5.08
N LEU A 9 -8.71 -11.73 -5.20
CA LEU A 9 -7.27 -12.03 -5.25
C LEU A 9 -6.56 -11.33 -6.43
N TYR A 10 -7.22 -11.14 -7.57
CA TYR A 10 -6.64 -10.40 -8.69
C TYR A 10 -6.34 -8.95 -8.30
N TYR A 11 -7.26 -8.29 -7.59
CA TYR A 11 -7.08 -6.91 -7.14
C TYR A 11 -6.00 -6.82 -6.06
N VAL A 12 -6.02 -7.71 -5.07
CA VAL A 12 -4.94 -7.82 -4.08
C VAL A 12 -3.59 -7.95 -4.79
N MET A 13 -3.47 -8.87 -5.74
CA MET A 13 -2.21 -9.09 -6.44
C MET A 13 -1.80 -7.93 -7.33
N THR A 14 -2.76 -7.14 -7.82
CA THR A 14 -2.47 -5.90 -8.54
C THR A 14 -1.81 -4.88 -7.61
N HIS A 15 -2.27 -4.71 -6.36
CA HIS A 15 -1.68 -3.78 -5.40
C HIS A 15 -0.23 -4.11 -5.01
N PHE A 16 0.17 -5.38 -5.10
CA PHE A 16 1.54 -5.80 -4.86
C PHE A 16 2.35 -5.83 -6.16
N SER A 17 2.02 -6.71 -7.10
CA SER A 17 2.88 -7.01 -8.26
C SER A 17 3.02 -5.87 -9.28
N LYS A 18 2.04 -4.95 -9.34
CA LYS A 18 2.12 -3.77 -10.19
C LYS A 18 3.12 -2.74 -9.66
N TYR A 19 3.24 -2.65 -8.33
CA TYR A 19 3.90 -1.53 -7.64
C TYR A 19 5.20 -1.93 -6.93
N ILE A 20 5.35 -3.19 -6.54
CA ILE A 20 6.57 -3.78 -6.00
C ILE A 20 7.21 -4.60 -7.11
N ARG A 21 8.37 -4.17 -7.59
CA ARG A 21 9.04 -4.76 -8.75
C ARG A 21 10.09 -5.80 -8.33
N PRO A 22 10.45 -6.74 -9.21
CA PRO A 22 11.54 -7.68 -8.92
C PRO A 22 12.82 -6.94 -8.51
N GLY A 23 13.44 -7.38 -7.42
CA GLY A 23 14.60 -6.72 -6.83
C GLY A 23 14.27 -5.64 -5.80
N ALA A 24 12.99 -5.38 -5.53
CA ALA A 24 12.61 -4.51 -4.43
C ALA A 24 12.99 -5.10 -3.07
N GLU A 25 13.38 -4.24 -2.14
CA GLU A 25 13.71 -4.59 -0.77
C GLU A 25 12.60 -4.15 0.16
N ILE A 26 12.14 -5.04 1.05
CA ILE A 26 11.18 -4.66 2.10
C ILE A 26 11.89 -3.77 3.10
N ILE A 27 11.28 -2.61 3.38
CA ILE A 27 11.77 -1.67 4.38
C ILE A 27 10.84 -1.69 5.59
N ASP A 28 11.42 -1.48 6.77
CA ASP A 28 10.68 -1.48 8.02
C ASP A 28 9.68 -0.31 8.09
N VAL A 29 8.55 -0.54 8.77
CA VAL A 29 7.49 0.45 8.93
C VAL A 29 7.11 0.54 10.41
N GLU A 30 7.32 1.72 10.99
CA GLU A 30 6.78 2.03 12.31
C GLU A 30 5.28 2.38 12.17
N ASN A 31 4.43 1.50 12.69
CA ASN A 31 2.99 1.68 12.68
C ASN A 31 2.44 1.69 14.12
N ASN A 32 1.66 2.72 14.43
CA ASN A 32 1.07 2.92 15.75
C ASN A 32 -0.43 2.56 15.80
N ASP A 33 -1.00 2.06 14.70
CA ASP A 33 -2.39 1.60 14.61
C ASP A 33 -2.43 0.11 14.23
N ASP A 34 -2.61 -0.74 15.24
CA ASP A 34 -2.68 -2.21 15.09
C ASP A 34 -3.79 -2.68 14.14
N ASN A 35 -4.81 -1.85 13.92
CA ASN A 35 -5.95 -2.18 13.06
C ASN A 35 -5.74 -1.71 11.61
N LEU A 36 -4.58 -1.14 11.27
CA LEU A 36 -4.20 -0.74 9.91
C LEU A 36 -2.97 -1.55 9.51
N MET A 37 -3.10 -2.47 8.56
CA MET A 37 -1.96 -3.25 8.11
C MET A 37 -1.17 -2.45 7.08
N VAL A 38 0.16 -2.41 7.21
CA VAL A 38 1.04 -1.64 6.34
C VAL A 38 2.29 -2.45 6.02
N THR A 39 2.73 -2.37 4.77
CA THR A 39 4.07 -2.80 4.35
C THR A 39 4.63 -1.78 3.36
N ALA A 40 5.95 -1.63 3.33
CA ALA A 40 6.62 -0.79 2.35
C ALA A 40 7.78 -1.53 1.69
N ALA A 41 8.05 -1.19 0.43
CA ALA A 41 9.16 -1.74 -0.32
C ALA A 41 9.87 -0.63 -1.12
N LEU A 42 11.19 -0.64 -1.10
CA LEU A 42 12.05 0.20 -1.94
C LEU A 42 12.31 -0.54 -3.25
N ASN A 43 11.86 0.03 -4.37
CA ASN A 43 12.11 -0.51 -5.69
C ASN A 43 13.53 -0.17 -6.18
N PRO A 44 14.08 -0.91 -7.15
CA PRO A 44 15.38 -0.61 -7.76
C PRO A 44 15.49 0.75 -8.47
N ASP A 45 14.35 1.37 -8.82
CA ASP A 45 14.29 2.73 -9.39
C ASP A 45 14.22 3.82 -8.32
N ASN A 46 14.44 3.46 -7.05
CA ASN A 46 14.34 4.30 -5.85
C ASN A 46 12.93 4.79 -5.51
N SER A 47 11.88 4.36 -6.23
CA SER A 47 10.51 4.59 -5.78
C SER A 47 10.19 3.72 -4.56
N ILE A 48 9.38 4.24 -3.64
CA ILE A 48 8.89 3.48 -2.49
C ILE A 48 7.41 3.20 -2.69
N ALA A 49 7.04 1.92 -2.65
CA ALA A 49 5.66 1.47 -2.67
C ALA A 49 5.22 1.17 -1.23
N VAL A 50 4.19 1.88 -0.75
CA VAL A 50 3.56 1.63 0.54
C VAL A 50 2.18 1.03 0.29
N VAL A 51 1.96 -0.20 0.75
CA VAL A 51 0.67 -0.90 0.63
C VAL A 51 0.00 -0.90 2.00
N LEU A 52 -1.22 -0.37 2.06
CA LEU A 52 -2.04 -0.32 3.24
C LEU A 52 -3.29 -1.16 3.05
N PHE A 53 -3.73 -1.81 4.12
CA PHE A 53 -5.01 -2.50 4.18
C PHE A 53 -5.77 -2.11 5.44
N ASN A 54 -6.94 -1.51 5.24
CA ASN A 54 -7.91 -1.24 6.28
C ASN A 54 -8.99 -2.32 6.23
N GLU A 55 -8.88 -3.33 7.09
CA GLU A 55 -9.92 -4.36 7.23
C GLU A 55 -11.14 -3.87 8.02
N GLY A 56 -11.01 -2.73 8.71
CA GLY A 56 -12.05 -2.15 9.54
C GLY A 56 -13.24 -1.62 8.75
N ASN A 57 -14.32 -1.34 9.48
CA ASN A 57 -15.56 -0.80 8.94
C ASN A 57 -15.63 0.72 8.96
N ASP A 58 -14.63 1.38 9.54
CA ASP A 58 -14.53 2.83 9.63
C ASP A 58 -13.44 3.37 8.69
N ASN A 59 -13.64 4.61 8.23
CA ASN A 59 -12.60 5.34 7.52
C ASN A 59 -11.45 5.66 8.46
N LYS A 60 -10.21 5.41 8.01
CA LYS A 60 -9.01 5.75 8.77
C LYS A 60 -8.29 6.93 8.15
N SER A 61 -7.74 7.79 8.99
CA SER A 61 -6.85 8.88 8.60
C SER A 61 -5.54 8.71 9.35
N PHE A 62 -4.42 8.76 8.63
CA PHE A 62 -3.10 8.57 9.18
C PHE A 62 -2.14 9.60 8.56
N ASN A 63 -1.04 9.84 9.26
CA ASN A 63 0.01 10.71 8.77
C ASN A 63 1.18 9.85 8.29
N LEU A 64 1.44 9.85 6.99
CA LEU A 64 2.55 9.14 6.37
C LEU A 64 3.79 10.02 6.43
N LYS A 65 4.84 9.55 7.13
CA LYS A 65 6.10 10.26 7.28
C LYS A 65 7.26 9.50 6.66
N LEU A 66 8.11 10.21 5.95
CA LEU A 66 9.38 9.70 5.41
C LEU A 66 10.39 10.86 5.35
N ASN A 67 11.41 10.84 6.21
CA ASN A 67 12.38 11.94 6.33
C ASN A 67 11.68 13.31 6.52
N ASN A 68 11.82 14.22 5.56
CA ASN A 68 11.18 15.56 5.57
C ASN A 68 9.80 15.56 4.90
N PHE A 69 9.35 14.43 4.35
CA PHE A 69 8.03 14.27 3.76
C PHE A 69 7.02 13.86 4.83
N SER A 70 5.87 14.54 4.86
CA SER A 70 4.77 14.24 5.78
C SER A 70 3.45 14.63 5.13
N GLU A 71 2.59 13.66 4.87
CA GLU A 71 1.27 13.89 4.29
C GLU A 71 0.17 13.18 5.09
N THR A 72 -0.99 13.84 5.21
CA THR A 72 -2.17 13.23 5.86
C THR A 72 -3.02 12.57 4.79
N ILE A 73 -3.27 11.28 4.96
CA ILE A 73 -3.95 10.45 3.98
C ILE A 73 -5.08 9.70 4.67
N SER A 74 -6.21 9.57 3.97
CA SER A 74 -7.31 8.72 4.41
C SER A 74 -7.43 7.47 3.55
N ILE A 75 -7.85 6.39 4.18
CA ILE A 75 -8.20 5.12 3.55
C ILE A 75 -9.61 4.71 3.97
N SER A 76 -10.43 4.35 2.98
CA SER A 76 -11.79 3.88 3.19
C SER A 76 -11.84 2.57 3.99
N PRO A 77 -12.98 2.23 4.62
CA PRO A 77 -13.16 0.90 5.21
C PRO A 77 -13.06 -0.20 4.15
N GLN A 78 -12.63 -1.39 4.57
CA GLN A 78 -12.52 -2.59 3.73
C GLN A 78 -11.76 -2.37 2.42
N ALA A 79 -10.67 -1.59 2.47
CA ALA A 79 -9.94 -1.14 1.29
C ALA A 79 -8.45 -1.44 1.36
N ILE A 80 -7.87 -1.75 0.20
CA ILE A 80 -6.42 -1.77 -0.03
C ILE A 80 -6.05 -0.51 -0.80
N GLN A 81 -4.99 0.17 -0.36
CA GLN A 81 -4.48 1.37 -1.00
C GLN A 81 -2.97 1.25 -1.17
N THR A 82 -2.48 1.58 -2.36
CA THR A 82 -1.04 1.64 -2.62
C THR A 82 -0.64 3.08 -2.91
N ILE A 83 0.35 3.57 -2.18
CA ILE A 83 0.93 4.91 -2.34
C ILE A 83 2.32 4.73 -2.92
N ILE A 84 2.63 5.49 -3.97
CA ILE A 84 3.97 5.54 -4.57
C ILE A 84 4.61 6.87 -4.23
N ILE A 85 5.80 6.81 -3.65
CA ILE A 85 6.65 7.96 -3.39
C ILE A 85 7.84 7.87 -4.34
N ASN A 86 7.96 8.86 -5.22
CA ASN A 86 9.13 8.99 -6.10
C ASN A 86 10.16 9.88 -5.43
N GLN A 87 11.44 9.50 -5.50
CA GLN A 87 12.55 10.34 -5.06
C GLN A 87 12.99 11.33 -6.14
#